data_AF-A0A6M4FWE2-F1
#
_entry.id   AF-A0A6M4FWE2-F1
#
_cell.length_a   1.000
_cell.length_b   1.000
_cell.length_c   1.000
_cell.angle_alpha   90.00
_cell.angle_beta   90.00
_cell.angle_gamma   90.00
#
_symmetry.space_group_name_H-M   'P 1'
#
loop_
_entity.id
_entity.type
_entity.pdbx_description
1 polymer ?
#
loop_
_entity_poly.entity_id
_entity_poly.type
_entity_poly.pdbx_seq_one_letter_code
_entity_poly.pdbx_strand_id
1 'polypeptide(L)'
;MTGAATGFFWHERCFWHDPGAIGVFSAPGEFLQPQPASESPESKRRLKNLLEVSGLIDELAVRKPPPASREDLERFHTTRYLDALAAGDAGRGGDGGDCAPYLPGSLAAASQSAGLAVGAVEAVATGELSQAYALCRPPGHHAEADRGRGFCLLGNIPVAVMRARALGQVGRVAILDWDVHHGNGQQGAFWNTPEVLTISLHQAGNYPLETGEFAEQGGAAALGTDLNLPLPPGCGIGAYEYAMDTLVLPAIEAFAPELIVVACGYDACAKDPLGKMLLNSAVKAGFDETIMLDPEGCVAEASAANVFLVRDGVLHTPEVTSCLQGITRDSVIRLAREGLGLEVVERRITRDELYIADEAFLTGTAAEILPLRELDGRHIGARIGGPAVGAPIADGSVTARLQRLYGRLVRGELEADLAAFGAWLTPV
;
A
#
# COMPACT_ATOMS: atom_id res chain seq x y z
N MET A 1 -23.53 24.14 -15.26
CA MET A 1 -23.10 22.90 -15.95
C MET A 1 -23.07 21.83 -14.88
N THR A 2 -23.91 20.80 -15.01
CA THR A 2 -23.93 19.63 -14.11
C THR A 2 -22.55 19.00 -14.12
N GLY A 3 -21.87 18.97 -12.97
CA GLY A 3 -20.46 18.58 -12.86
C GLY A 3 -20.21 17.21 -13.47
N ALA A 4 -19.14 17.08 -14.26
CA ALA A 4 -18.73 15.81 -14.85
C ALA A 4 -18.47 14.79 -13.74
N ALA A 5 -19.12 13.62 -13.84
CA ALA A 5 -19.02 12.53 -12.88
C ALA A 5 -17.61 11.90 -12.90
N THR A 6 -17.16 11.35 -11.78
CA THR A 6 -15.93 10.54 -11.71
C THR A 6 -16.12 9.25 -12.49
N GLY A 7 -15.26 8.97 -13.46
CA GLY A 7 -15.28 7.71 -14.22
C GLY A 7 -14.80 6.52 -13.41
N PHE A 8 -15.47 5.37 -13.54
CA PHE A 8 -14.97 4.10 -13.03
C PHE A 8 -14.90 3.07 -14.15
N PHE A 9 -13.66 2.76 -14.57
CA PHE A 9 -13.37 1.89 -15.69
C PHE A 9 -12.97 0.51 -15.16
N TRP A 10 -13.80 -0.50 -15.43
CA TRP A 10 -13.51 -1.88 -15.01
C TRP A 10 -14.08 -2.87 -16.03
N HIS A 11 -13.55 -4.09 -16.04
CA HIS A 11 -14.12 -5.16 -16.86
C HIS A 11 -13.88 -6.52 -16.21
N GLU A 12 -14.91 -7.38 -16.16
CA GLU A 12 -14.83 -8.70 -15.50
C GLU A 12 -13.69 -9.58 -16.04
N ARG A 13 -13.45 -9.51 -17.37
CA ARG A 13 -12.32 -10.20 -18.03
C ARG A 13 -10.95 -9.91 -17.40
N CYS A 14 -10.73 -8.72 -16.83
CA CYS A 14 -9.47 -8.41 -16.14
C CYS A 14 -9.23 -9.31 -14.92
N PHE A 15 -10.30 -9.79 -14.27
CA PHE A 15 -10.23 -10.74 -13.17
C PHE A 15 -10.03 -12.19 -13.62
N TRP A 16 -10.05 -12.46 -14.93
CA TRP A 16 -9.88 -13.81 -15.48
C TRP A 16 -8.45 -14.08 -15.98
N HIS A 17 -7.55 -13.09 -15.93
CA HIS A 17 -6.12 -13.34 -16.14
C HIS A 17 -5.62 -14.34 -15.09
N ASP A 18 -4.96 -15.39 -15.56
CA ASP A 18 -4.42 -16.45 -14.72
C ASP A 18 -2.88 -16.53 -14.90
N PRO A 19 -2.09 -16.10 -13.91
CA PRO A 19 -0.64 -16.23 -13.90
C PRO A 19 -0.16 -17.64 -13.53
N GLY A 20 -1.07 -18.58 -13.26
CA GLY A 20 -0.73 -19.89 -12.74
C GLY A 20 -0.30 -19.86 -11.27
N ALA A 21 0.23 -20.97 -10.79
CA ALA A 21 0.52 -21.18 -9.37
C ALA A 21 1.91 -20.64 -8.94
N ILE A 22 2.18 -19.35 -9.05
CA ILE A 22 3.52 -18.76 -8.82
C ILE A 22 3.79 -18.27 -7.37
N GLY A 23 2.81 -18.30 -6.47
CA GLY A 23 2.99 -17.76 -5.11
C GLY A 23 3.46 -16.29 -5.13
N VAL A 24 4.51 -15.98 -4.36
CA VAL A 24 5.02 -14.60 -4.21
C VAL A 24 5.86 -14.13 -5.40
N PHE A 25 6.80 -14.93 -5.92
CA PHE A 25 7.55 -14.69 -7.19
C PHE A 25 8.29 -15.98 -7.66
N SER A 26 7.81 -17.16 -7.28
CA SER A 26 8.57 -18.41 -7.47
C SER A 26 7.71 -19.47 -8.14
N ALA A 27 8.07 -19.82 -9.37
CA ALA A 27 7.39 -20.90 -10.08
C ALA A 27 7.46 -22.21 -9.27
N PRO A 28 6.41 -23.05 -9.29
CA PRO A 28 6.43 -24.34 -8.62
C PRO A 28 7.60 -25.20 -9.07
N GLY A 29 8.08 -26.03 -8.15
CA GLY A 29 9.19 -26.94 -8.40
C GLY A 29 9.24 -28.05 -7.36
N GLU A 30 10.28 -28.89 -7.41
CA GLU A 30 10.48 -30.01 -6.48
C GLU A 30 10.35 -29.60 -5.01
N PHE A 31 10.79 -28.37 -4.68
CA PHE A 31 10.83 -27.84 -3.31
C PHE A 31 9.84 -26.70 -3.06
N LEU A 32 9.02 -26.34 -4.05
CA LEU A 32 8.06 -25.25 -3.96
C LEU A 32 6.66 -25.78 -4.27
N GLN A 33 5.87 -25.95 -3.22
CA GLN A 33 4.48 -26.37 -3.34
C GLN A 33 3.70 -25.33 -4.16
N PRO A 34 2.88 -25.75 -5.14
CA PRO A 34 2.02 -24.84 -5.89
C PRO A 34 1.10 -24.03 -4.97
N GLN A 35 1.06 -22.72 -5.15
CA GLN A 35 0.21 -21.79 -4.39
C GLN A 35 -0.39 -20.73 -5.32
N PRO A 36 -1.57 -20.15 -4.97
CA PRO A 36 -2.12 -19.02 -5.71
C PRO A 36 -1.13 -17.85 -5.80
N ALA A 37 -1.10 -17.17 -6.94
CA ALA A 37 -0.26 -16.00 -7.13
C ALA A 37 -0.63 -14.88 -6.15
N SER A 38 0.37 -14.13 -5.68
CA SER A 38 0.16 -12.89 -4.93
C SER A 38 -0.59 -11.84 -5.76
N GLU A 39 -0.43 -11.85 -7.09
CA GLU A 39 -1.29 -11.14 -8.04
C GLU A 39 -2.63 -11.88 -8.27
N SER A 40 -3.35 -12.20 -7.18
CA SER A 40 -4.66 -12.83 -7.27
C SER A 40 -5.72 -11.84 -7.76
N PRO A 41 -6.70 -12.26 -8.59
CA PRO A 41 -7.81 -11.40 -8.98
C PRO A 41 -8.68 -10.99 -7.78
N GLU A 42 -8.70 -11.79 -6.71
CA GLU A 42 -9.61 -11.58 -5.59
C GLU A 42 -9.35 -10.27 -4.85
N SER A 43 -8.10 -9.81 -4.75
CA SER A 43 -7.80 -8.52 -4.11
C SER A 43 -8.47 -7.35 -4.84
N LYS A 44 -8.40 -7.32 -6.17
CA LYS A 44 -9.02 -6.26 -6.99
C LYS A 44 -10.54 -6.45 -7.14
N ARG A 45 -11.01 -7.70 -7.24
CA ARG A 45 -12.45 -8.03 -7.25
C ARG A 45 -13.14 -7.60 -5.96
N ARG A 46 -12.50 -7.78 -4.81
CA ARG A 46 -13.03 -7.33 -3.50
C ARG A 46 -13.15 -5.82 -3.41
N LEU A 47 -12.22 -5.05 -4.00
CA LEU A 47 -12.35 -3.59 -4.12
C LEU A 47 -13.61 -3.23 -4.93
N LYS A 48 -13.80 -3.83 -6.12
CA LYS A 48 -15.03 -3.62 -6.91
C LYS A 48 -16.28 -3.99 -6.10
N ASN A 49 -16.28 -5.14 -5.43
CA ASN A 49 -17.42 -5.59 -4.64
C ASN A 49 -17.72 -4.64 -3.47
N LEU A 50 -16.68 -4.06 -2.84
CA LEU A 50 -16.85 -3.05 -1.80
C LEU A 50 -17.53 -1.79 -2.35
N LEU A 51 -17.17 -1.33 -3.54
CA LEU A 51 -17.85 -0.21 -4.22
C LEU A 51 -19.32 -0.53 -4.51
N GLU A 52 -19.62 -1.77 -4.88
CA GLU A 52 -20.99 -2.22 -5.13
C GLU A 52 -21.84 -2.19 -3.86
N VAL A 53 -21.38 -2.84 -2.78
CA VAL A 53 -22.17 -2.99 -1.56
C VAL A 53 -22.24 -1.71 -0.73
N SER A 54 -21.29 -0.78 -0.91
CA SER A 54 -21.34 0.53 -0.27
C SER A 54 -22.29 1.52 -0.97
N GLY A 55 -22.73 1.21 -2.20
CA GLY A 55 -23.49 2.11 -3.07
C GLY A 55 -22.64 3.16 -3.79
N LEU A 56 -21.33 3.25 -3.50
CA LEU A 56 -20.45 4.24 -4.13
C LEU A 56 -20.36 4.04 -5.65
N ILE A 57 -20.49 2.80 -6.14
CA ILE A 57 -20.46 2.54 -7.58
C ILE A 57 -21.60 3.24 -8.35
N ASP A 58 -22.74 3.49 -7.70
CA ASP A 58 -23.91 4.15 -8.30
C ASP A 58 -23.69 5.67 -8.47
N GLU A 59 -22.71 6.24 -7.77
CA GLU A 59 -22.29 7.65 -7.90
C GLU A 59 -21.24 7.86 -9.00
N LEU A 60 -20.74 6.78 -9.60
CA LEU A 60 -19.65 6.80 -10.60
C LEU A 60 -20.19 6.61 -12.02
N ALA A 61 -19.52 7.26 -12.98
CA ALA A 61 -19.73 6.97 -14.40
C ALA A 61 -19.03 5.65 -14.76
N VAL A 62 -19.72 4.52 -14.56
CA VAL A 62 -19.18 3.20 -14.87
C VAL A 62 -19.01 3.01 -16.39
N ARG A 63 -17.79 2.68 -16.82
CA ARG A 63 -17.41 2.52 -18.24
C ARG A 63 -16.69 1.19 -18.48
N LYS A 64 -16.89 0.62 -19.67
CA LYS A 64 -16.29 -0.65 -20.12
C LYS A 64 -15.76 -0.50 -21.56
N PRO A 65 -14.66 0.25 -21.77
CA PRO A 65 -14.09 0.47 -23.09
C PRO A 65 -13.65 -0.85 -23.74
N PRO A 66 -13.49 -0.88 -25.08
CA PRO A 66 -12.93 -2.03 -25.76
C PRO A 66 -11.49 -2.32 -25.30
N PRO A 67 -10.96 -3.53 -25.51
CA PRO A 67 -9.56 -3.81 -25.29
C PRO A 67 -8.67 -2.94 -26.20
N ALA A 68 -7.45 -2.64 -25.74
CA ALA A 68 -6.45 -1.92 -26.53
C ALA A 68 -6.20 -2.65 -27.85
N SER A 69 -6.16 -1.88 -28.94
CA SER A 69 -5.89 -2.45 -30.26
C SER A 69 -4.40 -2.83 -30.38
N ARG A 70 -4.08 -3.67 -31.36
CA ARG A 70 -2.68 -3.99 -31.67
C ARG A 70 -1.87 -2.73 -32.00
N GLU A 71 -2.47 -1.78 -32.72
CA GLU A 71 -1.84 -0.50 -33.05
C GLU A 71 -1.53 0.33 -31.79
N ASP A 72 -2.44 0.36 -30.82
CA ASP A 72 -2.20 1.06 -29.55
C ASP A 72 -1.08 0.38 -28.75
N LEU A 73 -1.10 -0.95 -28.67
CA LEU A 73 -0.06 -1.71 -27.97
C LEU A 73 1.32 -1.51 -28.60
N GLU A 74 1.41 -1.43 -29.92
CA GLU A 74 2.66 -1.20 -30.67
C GLU A 74 3.23 0.22 -30.51
N ARG A 75 2.51 1.14 -29.85
CA ARG A 75 3.09 2.45 -29.47
C ARG A 75 4.16 2.32 -28.40
N PHE A 76 4.04 1.32 -27.53
CA PHE A 76 4.99 1.06 -26.46
C PHE A 76 5.75 -0.26 -26.68
N HIS A 77 5.03 -1.34 -27.00
CA HIS A 77 5.61 -2.66 -27.12
C HIS A 77 6.15 -2.95 -28.51
N THR A 78 7.23 -3.72 -28.57
CA THR A 78 7.76 -4.23 -29.83
C THR A 78 6.82 -5.28 -30.42
N THR A 79 6.68 -5.28 -31.74
CA THR A 79 5.95 -6.32 -32.50
C THR A 79 6.44 -7.72 -32.13
N ARG A 80 7.77 -7.89 -31.98
CA ARG A 80 8.40 -9.16 -31.54
C ARG A 80 7.81 -9.67 -30.23
N TYR A 81 7.69 -8.81 -29.23
CA TYR A 81 7.17 -9.19 -27.92
C TYR A 81 5.69 -9.54 -27.98
N LEU A 82 4.89 -8.71 -28.65
CA LEU A 82 3.45 -8.95 -28.79
C LEU A 82 3.15 -10.24 -29.57
N ASP A 83 3.94 -10.57 -30.60
CA ASP A 83 3.82 -11.83 -31.34
C ASP A 83 4.19 -13.04 -30.49
N ALA A 84 5.25 -12.93 -29.68
CA ALA A 84 5.66 -13.98 -28.75
C ALA A 84 4.58 -14.25 -27.69
N LEU A 85 4.00 -13.19 -27.10
CA LEU A 85 2.87 -13.31 -26.18
C LEU A 85 1.66 -13.97 -26.84
N ALA A 86 1.29 -13.55 -28.05
CA ALA A 86 0.16 -14.11 -28.78
C ALA A 86 0.36 -15.60 -29.11
N ALA A 87 1.57 -15.98 -29.52
CA ALA A 87 1.92 -17.38 -29.77
C ALA A 87 1.86 -18.24 -28.51
N GLY A 88 2.36 -17.71 -27.36
CA GLY A 88 2.29 -18.41 -26.08
C GLY A 88 0.86 -18.56 -25.56
N ASP A 89 0.04 -17.52 -25.67
CA ASP A 89 -1.36 -17.51 -25.23
C ASP A 89 -2.22 -18.49 -26.05
N ALA A 90 -1.98 -18.58 -27.36
CA ALA A 90 -2.59 -19.59 -28.23
C ALA A 90 -2.09 -21.02 -27.96
N GLY A 91 -0.94 -21.16 -27.29
CA GLY A 91 -0.31 -22.41 -26.92
C GLY A 91 -0.74 -22.88 -25.53
N ARG A 92 0.24 -23.01 -24.61
CA ARG A 92 0.03 -23.50 -23.24
C ARG A 92 0.23 -22.40 -22.19
N GLY A 93 0.32 -21.14 -22.60
CA GLY A 93 0.84 -20.06 -21.76
C GLY A 93 2.36 -19.97 -21.82
N GLY A 94 2.95 -19.18 -20.93
CA GLY A 94 4.38 -18.95 -20.86
C GLY A 94 4.76 -17.95 -19.77
N ASP A 95 5.94 -17.36 -19.91
CA ASP A 95 6.39 -16.22 -19.13
C ASP A 95 6.66 -15.05 -20.08
N GLY A 96 6.11 -13.88 -19.76
CA GLY A 96 6.32 -12.65 -20.52
C GLY A 96 7.76 -12.15 -20.45
N GLY A 97 8.56 -12.62 -19.50
CA GLY A 97 9.97 -12.32 -19.42
C GLY A 97 10.54 -12.66 -18.06
N ASP A 98 10.29 -11.79 -17.09
CA ASP A 98 10.86 -11.86 -15.74
C ASP A 98 9.75 -11.87 -14.69
N CYS A 99 9.38 -13.06 -14.22
CA CYS A 99 8.29 -13.25 -13.26
C CYS A 99 6.96 -12.66 -13.75
N ALA A 100 6.66 -12.84 -15.04
CA ALA A 100 5.40 -12.42 -15.65
C ALA A 100 4.69 -13.64 -16.29
N PRO A 101 4.40 -14.70 -15.52
CA PRO A 101 3.76 -15.89 -16.05
C PRO A 101 2.33 -15.62 -16.50
N TYR A 102 1.87 -16.41 -17.46
CA TYR A 102 0.51 -16.32 -17.98
C TYR A 102 0.05 -17.67 -18.53
N LEU A 103 -1.24 -17.95 -18.37
CA LEU A 103 -1.94 -19.07 -19.00
C LEU A 103 -2.84 -18.58 -20.15
N PRO A 104 -3.30 -19.49 -21.04
CA PRO A 104 -4.14 -19.13 -22.18
C PRO A 104 -5.36 -18.26 -21.82
N GLY A 105 -5.61 -17.22 -22.61
CA GLY A 105 -6.65 -16.21 -22.35
C GLY A 105 -6.15 -14.97 -21.60
N SER A 106 -4.92 -15.00 -21.07
CA SER A 106 -4.31 -13.87 -20.37
C SER A 106 -4.03 -12.69 -21.29
N LEU A 107 -3.67 -12.90 -22.57
CA LEU A 107 -3.47 -11.79 -23.50
C LEU A 107 -4.77 -11.00 -23.73
N ALA A 108 -5.91 -11.68 -23.78
CA ALA A 108 -7.21 -11.04 -23.91
C ALA A 108 -7.57 -10.20 -22.66
N ALA A 109 -7.17 -10.65 -21.47
CA ALA A 109 -7.34 -9.89 -20.23
C ALA A 109 -6.36 -8.72 -20.12
N ALA A 110 -5.08 -8.91 -20.50
CA ALA A 110 -4.06 -7.87 -20.54
C ALA A 110 -4.43 -6.75 -21.52
N SER A 111 -4.89 -7.10 -22.72
CA SER A 111 -5.36 -6.12 -23.71
C SER A 111 -6.58 -5.36 -23.20
N GLN A 112 -7.49 -6.03 -22.47
CA GLN A 112 -8.62 -5.37 -21.81
C GLN A 112 -8.13 -4.40 -20.73
N SER A 113 -7.14 -4.79 -19.92
CA SER A 113 -6.52 -3.95 -18.88
C SER A 113 -5.95 -2.66 -19.46
N ALA A 114 -5.14 -2.76 -20.52
CA ALA A 114 -4.61 -1.60 -21.23
C ALA A 114 -5.74 -0.75 -21.84
N GLY A 115 -6.81 -1.38 -22.34
CA GLY A 115 -8.01 -0.69 -22.84
C GLY A 115 -8.74 0.13 -21.78
N LEU A 116 -8.77 -0.33 -20.52
CA LEU A 116 -9.32 0.45 -19.40
C LEU A 116 -8.51 1.72 -19.16
N ALA A 117 -7.17 1.63 -19.14
CA ALA A 117 -6.29 2.78 -18.99
C ALA A 117 -6.42 3.76 -20.18
N VAL A 118 -6.45 3.25 -21.42
CA VAL A 118 -6.67 4.04 -22.64
C VAL A 118 -7.99 4.81 -22.55
N GLY A 119 -9.09 4.13 -22.21
CA GLY A 119 -10.40 4.77 -22.11
C GLY A 119 -10.49 5.82 -21.00
N ALA A 120 -9.84 5.58 -19.85
CA ALA A 120 -9.81 6.53 -18.75
C ALA A 120 -8.98 7.78 -19.10
N VAL A 121 -7.78 7.59 -19.67
CA VAL A 121 -6.92 8.71 -20.12
C VAL A 121 -7.59 9.53 -21.20
N GLU A 122 -8.20 8.89 -22.21
CA GLU A 122 -8.91 9.59 -23.28
C GLU A 122 -10.10 10.41 -22.76
N ALA A 123 -10.91 9.84 -21.87
CA ALA A 123 -12.08 10.53 -21.31
C ALA A 123 -11.68 11.77 -20.50
N VAL A 124 -10.56 11.72 -19.77
CA VAL A 124 -10.06 12.88 -19.00
C VAL A 124 -9.36 13.88 -19.90
N ALA A 125 -8.46 13.43 -20.79
CA ALA A 125 -7.69 14.30 -21.68
C ALA A 125 -8.58 15.10 -22.66
N THR A 126 -9.71 14.53 -23.09
CA THR A 126 -10.69 15.22 -23.95
C THR A 126 -11.71 16.07 -23.20
N GLY A 127 -11.68 16.05 -21.86
CA GLY A 127 -12.63 16.76 -21.01
C GLY A 127 -14.03 16.15 -20.93
N GLU A 128 -14.24 14.90 -21.40
CA GLU A 128 -15.50 14.17 -21.17
C GLU A 128 -15.75 13.96 -19.66
N LEU A 129 -14.69 13.60 -18.93
CA LEU A 129 -14.70 13.40 -17.48
C LEU A 129 -13.64 14.30 -16.82
N SER A 130 -13.92 14.73 -15.59
CA SER A 130 -12.96 15.52 -14.80
C SER A 130 -11.84 14.66 -14.20
N GLN A 131 -12.15 13.40 -13.90
CA GLN A 131 -11.26 12.41 -13.28
C GLN A 131 -11.80 11.00 -13.51
N ALA A 132 -10.92 10.00 -13.45
CA ALA A 132 -11.27 8.62 -13.64
C ALA A 132 -10.40 7.68 -12.81
N TYR A 133 -10.96 6.54 -12.43
CA TYR A 133 -10.25 5.41 -11.84
C TYR A 133 -10.38 4.20 -12.76
N ALA A 134 -9.25 3.66 -13.25
CA ALA A 134 -9.21 2.43 -14.03
C ALA A 134 -8.72 1.26 -13.18
N LEU A 135 -9.61 0.30 -12.90
CA LEU A 135 -9.27 -0.90 -12.15
C LEU A 135 -8.63 -1.95 -13.07
N CYS A 136 -7.38 -1.66 -13.45
CA CYS A 136 -6.58 -2.46 -14.38
C CYS A 136 -6.07 -3.75 -13.73
N ARG A 137 -6.26 -4.89 -14.42
CA ARG A 137 -5.60 -6.17 -14.12
C ARG A 137 -5.45 -7.00 -15.41
N PRO A 138 -4.26 -7.56 -15.74
CA PRO A 138 -2.97 -7.44 -15.03
C PRO A 138 -2.43 -6.01 -14.92
N PRO A 139 -1.50 -5.76 -13.95
CA PRO A 139 -0.83 -4.47 -13.78
C PRO A 139 0.11 -4.14 -14.96
N GLY A 140 0.76 -2.97 -14.94
CA GLY A 140 1.55 -2.51 -16.09
C GLY A 140 2.84 -1.74 -15.83
N HIS A 141 3.12 -1.24 -14.63
CA HIS A 141 4.23 -0.30 -14.43
C HIS A 141 5.63 -0.91 -14.55
N HIS A 142 5.77 -2.23 -14.45
CA HIS A 142 7.04 -2.94 -14.65
C HIS A 142 7.26 -3.41 -16.10
N ALA A 143 6.19 -3.49 -16.91
CA ALA A 143 6.29 -4.02 -18.26
C ALA A 143 7.20 -3.11 -19.10
N GLU A 144 8.12 -3.71 -19.84
CA GLU A 144 9.04 -3.03 -20.73
C GLU A 144 8.57 -3.17 -22.18
N ALA A 145 9.18 -2.41 -23.09
CA ALA A 145 8.79 -2.43 -24.50
C ALA A 145 8.89 -3.84 -25.11
N ASP A 146 9.84 -4.67 -24.68
CA ASP A 146 10.12 -5.95 -25.34
C ASP A 146 10.07 -7.19 -24.43
N ARG A 147 9.59 -7.01 -23.18
CA ARG A 147 9.37 -8.07 -22.20
C ARG A 147 8.37 -7.66 -21.11
N GLY A 148 7.72 -8.67 -20.53
CA GLY A 148 6.93 -8.54 -19.31
C GLY A 148 7.79 -8.73 -18.08
N ARG A 149 7.40 -8.11 -16.96
CA ARG A 149 8.15 -8.13 -15.71
C ARG A 149 7.23 -7.95 -14.50
N GLY A 150 7.48 -8.63 -13.39
CA GLY A 150 6.75 -8.43 -12.12
C GLY A 150 5.23 -8.47 -12.27
N PHE A 151 4.70 -9.56 -12.84
CA PHE A 151 3.30 -9.76 -13.22
C PHE A 151 2.71 -8.79 -14.27
N CYS A 152 3.47 -7.80 -14.72
CA CYS A 152 3.05 -6.88 -15.76
C CYS A 152 3.35 -7.47 -17.14
N LEU A 153 2.29 -7.84 -17.88
CA LEU A 153 2.40 -8.30 -19.27
C LEU A 153 2.42 -7.13 -20.25
N LEU A 154 1.65 -6.07 -20.00
CA LEU A 154 1.53 -4.92 -20.90
C LEU A 154 1.60 -3.62 -20.10
N GLY A 155 2.24 -2.60 -20.67
CA GLY A 155 2.37 -1.28 -20.08
C GLY A 155 1.09 -0.47 -20.21
N ASN A 156 0.16 -0.64 -19.27
CA ASN A 156 -1.15 0.02 -19.30
C ASN A 156 -1.06 1.55 -19.43
N ILE A 157 -0.28 2.21 -18.56
CA ILE A 157 -0.09 3.67 -18.56
C ILE A 157 0.77 4.11 -19.75
N PRO A 158 1.95 3.49 -20.04
CA PRO A 158 2.72 3.81 -21.23
C PRO A 158 1.89 3.81 -22.52
N VAL A 159 1.11 2.74 -22.77
CA VAL A 159 0.23 2.65 -23.95
C VAL A 159 -0.81 3.78 -23.97
N ALA A 160 -1.49 4.02 -22.85
CA ALA A 160 -2.51 5.05 -22.76
C ALA A 160 -1.96 6.47 -23.00
N VAL A 161 -0.84 6.82 -22.36
CA VAL A 161 -0.19 8.13 -22.50
C VAL A 161 0.38 8.33 -23.89
N MET A 162 1.09 7.33 -24.44
CA MET A 162 1.65 7.42 -25.80
C MET A 162 0.54 7.57 -26.85
N ARG A 163 -0.58 6.88 -26.70
CA ARG A 163 -1.75 7.05 -27.58
C ARG A 163 -2.33 8.46 -27.48
N ALA A 164 -2.60 8.96 -26.27
CA ALA A 164 -3.18 10.29 -26.08
C ALA A 164 -2.30 11.40 -26.66
N ARG A 165 -0.97 11.29 -26.48
CA ARG A 165 0.01 12.20 -27.09
C ARG A 165 0.04 12.10 -28.60
N ALA A 166 0.06 10.87 -29.16
CA ALA A 166 0.06 10.67 -30.61
C ALA A 166 -1.19 11.23 -31.31
N LEU A 167 -2.33 11.23 -30.60
CA LEU A 167 -3.59 11.82 -31.08
C LEU A 167 -3.68 13.33 -30.82
N GLY A 168 -2.66 13.96 -30.22
CA GLY A 168 -2.67 15.38 -29.88
C GLY A 168 -3.68 15.77 -28.79
N GLN A 169 -4.14 14.81 -27.99
CA GLN A 169 -5.10 15.04 -26.92
C GLN A 169 -4.45 15.67 -25.68
N VAL A 170 -3.14 15.44 -25.49
CA VAL A 170 -2.37 15.99 -24.38
C VAL A 170 -0.91 16.20 -24.80
N GLY A 171 -0.31 17.31 -24.36
CA GLY A 171 1.09 17.65 -24.58
C GLY A 171 2.00 17.15 -23.47
N ARG A 172 1.83 17.73 -22.26
CA ARG A 172 2.62 17.40 -21.05
C ARG A 172 1.85 16.52 -20.08
N VAL A 173 2.45 15.40 -19.67
CA VAL A 173 1.83 14.45 -18.72
C VAL A 173 2.76 14.20 -17.54
N ALA A 174 2.22 14.22 -16.32
CA ALA A 174 2.92 13.71 -15.15
C ALA A 174 2.38 12.33 -14.79
N ILE A 175 3.27 11.37 -14.62
CA ILE A 175 2.99 10.03 -14.14
C ILE A 175 3.49 9.95 -12.70
N LEU A 176 2.58 9.84 -11.76
CA LEU A 176 2.88 9.63 -10.34
C LEU A 176 2.67 8.16 -10.00
N ASP A 177 3.74 7.46 -9.68
CA ASP A 177 3.73 6.07 -9.24
C ASP A 177 3.98 5.99 -7.74
N TRP A 178 2.98 5.51 -6.99
CA TRP A 178 3.11 5.26 -5.55
C TRP A 178 2.93 3.79 -5.18
N ASP A 179 2.92 2.90 -6.18
CA ASP A 179 3.14 1.49 -5.93
C ASP A 179 4.47 1.31 -5.17
N VAL A 180 4.51 0.37 -4.23
CA VAL A 180 5.67 0.21 -3.35
C VAL A 180 6.92 -0.25 -4.12
N HIS A 181 6.76 -0.73 -5.34
CA HIS A 181 7.84 -1.15 -6.23
C HIS A 181 8.18 -0.04 -7.23
N HIS A 182 9.44 -0.01 -7.67
CA HIS A 182 9.89 0.98 -8.63
C HIS A 182 9.20 0.78 -9.99
N GLY A 183 8.59 1.85 -10.52
CA GLY A 183 7.93 1.89 -11.83
C GLY A 183 8.87 1.86 -13.03
N ASN A 184 9.80 0.90 -13.09
CA ASN A 184 10.88 0.81 -14.09
C ASN A 184 10.39 0.81 -15.55
N GLY A 185 9.23 0.22 -15.83
CA GLY A 185 8.65 0.19 -17.17
C GLY A 185 8.17 1.58 -17.61
N GLN A 186 7.61 2.36 -16.68
CA GLN A 186 7.18 3.73 -16.93
C GLN A 186 8.38 4.66 -17.12
N GLN A 187 9.38 4.56 -16.24
CA GLN A 187 10.67 5.27 -16.38
C GLN A 187 11.32 4.95 -17.74
N GLY A 188 11.44 3.67 -18.09
CA GLY A 188 12.02 3.24 -19.36
C GLY A 188 11.25 3.74 -20.58
N ALA A 189 9.90 3.75 -20.52
CA ALA A 189 9.03 4.22 -21.60
C ALA A 189 9.26 5.69 -21.95
N PHE A 190 9.58 6.52 -20.94
CA PHE A 190 9.65 7.97 -21.08
C PHE A 190 11.04 8.56 -20.81
N TRP A 191 12.07 7.73 -20.66
CA TRP A 191 13.44 8.13 -20.33
C TRP A 191 13.98 9.29 -21.16
N ASN A 192 13.68 9.36 -22.45
CA ASN A 192 14.12 10.43 -23.35
C ASN A 192 12.98 11.38 -23.78
N THR A 193 11.90 11.46 -23.02
CA THR A 193 10.69 12.21 -23.38
C THR A 193 10.49 13.40 -22.43
N PRO A 194 10.96 14.61 -22.77
CA PRO A 194 10.90 15.76 -21.86
C PRO A 194 9.47 16.26 -21.58
N GLU A 195 8.47 15.85 -22.36
CA GLU A 195 7.07 16.19 -22.11
C GLU A 195 6.35 15.17 -21.20
N VAL A 196 7.05 14.17 -20.67
CA VAL A 196 6.49 13.26 -19.67
C VAL A 196 7.38 13.24 -18.45
N LEU A 197 6.83 13.67 -17.31
CA LEU A 197 7.47 13.56 -16.00
C LEU A 197 7.08 12.23 -15.36
N THR A 198 8.06 11.38 -15.07
CA THR A 198 7.86 10.15 -14.28
C THR A 198 8.33 10.38 -12.85
N ILE A 199 7.49 10.04 -11.88
CA ILE A 199 7.81 10.10 -10.46
C ILE A 199 7.47 8.75 -9.85
N SER A 200 8.40 8.15 -9.10
CA SER A 200 8.15 6.90 -8.39
C SER A 200 8.53 7.01 -6.91
N LEU A 201 7.55 6.82 -6.02
CA LEU A 201 7.75 6.66 -4.57
C LEU A 201 7.69 5.19 -4.24
N HIS A 202 8.83 4.59 -3.95
CA HIS A 202 8.95 3.14 -3.80
C HIS A 202 9.87 2.78 -2.64
N GLN A 203 9.81 1.53 -2.20
CA GLN A 203 10.75 0.99 -1.24
C GLN A 203 12.13 0.79 -1.88
N ALA A 204 13.15 1.39 -1.27
CA ALA A 204 14.53 1.19 -1.66
C ALA A 204 14.92 -0.30 -1.64
N GLY A 205 15.49 -0.79 -2.73
CA GLY A 205 15.97 -2.17 -2.85
C GLY A 205 14.88 -3.24 -2.77
N ASN A 206 13.66 -2.94 -3.22
CA ASN A 206 12.57 -3.92 -3.27
C ASN A 206 12.49 -4.65 -4.63
N TYR A 207 11.86 -4.04 -5.64
CA TYR A 207 11.75 -4.60 -6.98
C TYR A 207 11.59 -3.50 -8.04
N PRO A 208 12.28 -3.61 -9.20
CA PRO A 208 13.46 -4.46 -9.43
C PRO A 208 14.64 -4.04 -8.54
N LEU A 209 15.62 -4.92 -8.33
CA LEU A 209 16.75 -4.65 -7.43
C LEU A 209 17.82 -3.75 -8.07
N GLU A 210 17.78 -3.61 -9.39
CA GLU A 210 18.83 -2.99 -10.21
C GLU A 210 18.49 -1.59 -10.73
N THR A 211 17.36 -1.01 -10.33
CA THR A 211 16.85 0.28 -10.81
C THR A 211 16.13 1.05 -9.70
N GLY A 212 15.80 2.32 -9.93
CA GLY A 212 15.04 3.14 -8.98
C GLY A 212 15.93 3.99 -8.09
N GLU A 213 17.21 4.14 -8.45
CA GLU A 213 18.13 4.98 -7.70
C GLU A 213 17.81 6.46 -7.90
N PHE A 214 18.03 7.27 -6.86
CA PHE A 214 17.78 8.72 -6.88
C PHE A 214 18.60 9.47 -7.96
N ALA A 215 19.71 8.89 -8.42
CA ALA A 215 20.57 9.46 -9.46
C ALA A 215 20.03 9.25 -10.89
N GLU A 216 19.03 8.38 -11.07
CA GLU A 216 18.32 8.19 -12.32
C GLU A 216 17.34 9.36 -12.50
N GLN A 217 17.64 10.25 -13.46
CA GLN A 217 16.94 11.54 -13.63
C GLN A 217 16.54 11.81 -15.09
N GLY A 218 16.41 10.76 -15.90
CA GLY A 218 16.10 10.86 -17.31
C GLY A 218 17.35 10.95 -18.20
N GLY A 219 17.11 10.78 -19.50
CA GLY A 219 18.13 10.79 -20.54
C GLY A 219 18.61 12.21 -20.86
N ALA A 220 19.66 12.30 -21.68
CA ALA A 220 20.33 13.58 -21.95
C ALA A 220 19.40 14.68 -22.50
N ALA A 221 18.33 14.32 -23.21
CA ALA A 221 17.35 15.25 -23.77
C ALA A 221 16.14 15.52 -22.83
N ALA A 222 16.08 14.84 -21.68
CA ALA A 222 14.95 14.84 -20.76
C ALA A 222 15.44 14.83 -19.29
N LEU A 223 16.62 15.42 -19.03
CA LEU A 223 17.17 15.49 -17.69
C LEU A 223 16.24 16.28 -16.77
N GLY A 224 15.90 15.71 -15.62
CA GLY A 224 14.98 16.27 -14.64
C GLY A 224 13.50 15.91 -14.87
N THR A 225 13.19 15.03 -15.84
CA THR A 225 11.82 14.52 -16.06
C THR A 225 11.62 13.10 -15.56
N ASP A 226 12.53 12.61 -14.73
CA ASP A 226 12.39 11.37 -13.98
C ASP A 226 12.84 11.63 -12.54
N LEU A 227 12.01 11.25 -11.57
CA LEU A 227 12.24 11.48 -10.14
C LEU A 227 11.94 10.21 -9.36
N ASN A 228 13.01 9.48 -9.02
CA ASN A 228 12.94 8.35 -8.12
C ASN A 228 13.12 8.78 -6.67
N LEU A 229 12.20 8.35 -5.81
CA LEU A 229 12.22 8.55 -4.37
C LEU A 229 12.29 7.19 -3.66
N PRO A 230 13.49 6.56 -3.60
CA PRO A 230 13.68 5.31 -2.87
C PRO A 230 13.60 5.56 -1.36
N LEU A 231 12.49 5.14 -0.75
CA LEU A 231 12.22 5.29 0.67
C LEU A 231 12.73 4.09 1.48
N PRO A 232 13.33 4.29 2.67
CA PRO A 232 13.70 3.18 3.54
C PRO A 232 12.50 2.28 3.90
N PRO A 233 12.71 0.96 4.03
CA PRO A 233 11.72 0.06 4.63
C PRO A 233 11.25 0.58 6.00
N GLY A 234 9.95 0.47 6.27
CA GLY A 234 9.32 0.98 7.49
C GLY A 234 8.84 2.43 7.40
N CYS A 235 8.96 3.10 6.26
CA CYS A 235 8.33 4.41 6.07
C CYS A 235 6.80 4.28 6.09
N GLY A 236 6.18 5.04 6.99
CA GLY A 236 4.73 5.19 7.11
C GLY A 236 4.24 6.53 6.56
N ILE A 237 3.02 6.93 6.95
CA ILE A 237 2.32 8.07 6.36
C ILE A 237 3.12 9.38 6.43
N GLY A 238 3.75 9.71 7.55
CA GLY A 238 4.51 10.96 7.68
C GLY A 238 5.71 11.06 6.73
N ALA A 239 6.34 9.93 6.38
CA ALA A 239 7.43 9.92 5.40
C ALA A 239 6.89 10.13 3.97
N TYR A 240 5.75 9.52 3.64
CA TYR A 240 5.08 9.72 2.36
C TYR A 240 4.53 11.14 2.21
N GLU A 241 3.94 11.72 3.26
CA GLU A 241 3.49 13.12 3.28
C GLU A 241 4.67 14.08 3.10
N TYR A 242 5.76 13.88 3.84
CA TYR A 242 6.96 14.70 3.68
C TYR A 242 7.52 14.62 2.25
N ALA A 243 7.61 13.42 1.67
CA ALA A 243 8.05 13.24 0.28
C ALA A 243 7.10 13.93 -0.71
N MET A 244 5.78 13.81 -0.48
CA MET A 244 4.75 14.41 -1.31
C MET A 244 4.86 15.94 -1.31
N ASP A 245 4.87 16.55 -0.12
CA ASP A 245 4.86 18.00 0.05
C ASP A 245 6.19 18.66 -0.31
N THR A 246 7.32 17.99 -0.05
CA THR A 246 8.65 18.57 -0.22
C THR A 246 9.21 18.37 -1.62
N LEU A 247 8.84 17.29 -2.31
CA LEU A 247 9.46 16.88 -3.57
C LEU A 247 8.42 16.68 -4.68
N VAL A 248 7.41 15.85 -4.47
CA VAL A 248 6.49 15.42 -5.54
C VAL A 248 5.61 16.57 -6.03
N LEU A 249 4.87 17.22 -5.14
CA LEU A 249 3.98 18.32 -5.51
C LEU A 249 4.76 19.50 -6.11
N PRO A 250 5.89 19.96 -5.52
CA PRO A 250 6.72 20.98 -6.15
C PRO A 250 7.24 20.59 -7.54
N ALA A 251 7.62 19.33 -7.76
CA ALA A 251 8.07 18.86 -9.08
C ALA A 251 6.93 18.86 -10.11
N ILE A 252 5.73 18.39 -9.73
CA ILE A 252 4.54 18.42 -10.59
C ILE A 252 4.15 19.87 -10.92
N GLU A 253 4.14 20.76 -9.93
CA GLU A 253 3.84 22.18 -10.13
C GLU A 253 4.83 22.85 -11.08
N ALA A 254 6.13 22.61 -10.90
CA ALA A 254 7.18 23.15 -11.76
C ALA A 254 7.09 22.63 -13.20
N PHE A 255 6.69 21.37 -13.38
CA PHE A 255 6.51 20.74 -14.68
C PHE A 255 5.24 21.21 -15.41
N ALA A 256 4.23 21.66 -14.66
CA ALA A 256 2.95 22.16 -15.16
C ALA A 256 2.30 21.22 -16.19
N PRO A 257 1.97 19.96 -15.82
CA PRO A 257 1.35 19.00 -16.72
C PRO A 257 -0.09 19.42 -17.07
N GLU A 258 -0.55 18.96 -18.23
CA GLU A 258 -1.95 19.09 -18.68
C GLU A 258 -2.80 17.90 -18.19
N LEU A 259 -2.14 16.78 -17.86
CA LEU A 259 -2.76 15.58 -17.31
C LEU A 259 -1.85 14.95 -16.25
N ILE A 260 -2.43 14.49 -15.15
CA ILE A 260 -1.75 13.65 -14.16
C ILE A 260 -2.36 12.24 -14.25
N VAL A 261 -1.50 11.23 -14.37
CA VAL A 261 -1.87 9.82 -14.35
C VAL A 261 -1.21 9.18 -13.12
N VAL A 262 -1.99 8.50 -12.30
CA VAL A 262 -1.46 7.86 -11.08
C VAL A 262 -1.41 6.34 -11.26
N ALA A 263 -0.23 5.75 -11.13
CA ALA A 263 -0.10 4.31 -10.93
C ALA A 263 -0.41 4.01 -9.46
N CYS A 264 -1.66 3.65 -9.21
CA CYS A 264 -2.24 3.58 -7.88
C CYS A 264 -2.11 2.18 -7.26
N GLY A 265 -0.88 1.78 -6.91
CA GLY A 265 -0.63 0.61 -6.06
C GLY A 265 -1.12 0.83 -4.63
N TYR A 266 -1.46 -0.26 -3.94
CA TYR A 266 -1.84 -0.25 -2.50
C TYR A 266 -0.96 -1.16 -1.65
N ASP A 267 0.15 -1.63 -2.21
CA ASP A 267 1.12 -2.54 -1.62
C ASP A 267 2.15 -1.84 -0.71
N ALA A 268 2.08 -0.51 -0.60
CA ALA A 268 2.73 0.23 0.47
C ALA A 268 1.97 0.11 1.82
N CYS A 269 0.83 -0.60 1.83
CA CYS A 269 0.04 -0.87 3.03
C CYS A 269 0.83 -1.71 4.05
N ALA A 270 0.65 -1.43 5.35
CA ALA A 270 1.32 -2.10 6.47
C ALA A 270 1.20 -3.64 6.49
N LYS A 271 0.20 -4.21 5.82
CA LYS A 271 -0.03 -5.67 5.76
C LYS A 271 0.27 -6.29 4.40
N ASP A 272 0.80 -5.53 3.45
CA ASP A 272 1.15 -6.10 2.17
C ASP A 272 2.36 -7.06 2.31
N PRO A 273 2.28 -8.29 1.79
CA PRO A 273 3.40 -9.24 1.88
C PRO A 273 4.60 -8.83 1.00
N LEU A 274 4.39 -8.02 -0.04
CA LEU A 274 5.39 -7.63 -1.04
C LEU A 274 6.09 -6.30 -0.70
N GLY A 275 5.55 -5.53 0.24
CA GLY A 275 6.17 -4.32 0.78
C GLY A 275 6.64 -4.48 2.23
N LYS A 276 7.37 -3.49 2.73
CA LYS A 276 7.72 -3.29 4.14
C LYS A 276 7.38 -1.85 4.59
N MET A 277 6.47 -1.20 3.89
CA MET A 277 5.97 0.13 4.21
C MET A 277 4.81 0.06 5.21
N LEU A 278 4.46 1.19 5.82
CA LEU A 278 3.50 1.26 6.93
C LEU A 278 2.33 2.21 6.61
N LEU A 279 1.90 2.30 5.35
CA LEU A 279 0.71 3.08 5.02
C LEU A 279 -0.55 2.40 5.56
N ASN A 280 -1.50 3.22 5.98
CA ASN A 280 -2.79 2.77 6.47
C ASN A 280 -3.87 3.80 6.09
N SER A 281 -5.13 3.36 6.08
CA SER A 281 -6.27 4.22 5.72
C SER A 281 -6.84 5.03 6.89
N ALA A 282 -6.38 4.81 8.13
CA ALA A 282 -6.93 5.44 9.33
C ALA A 282 -6.80 6.96 9.31
N VAL A 283 -5.65 7.49 8.87
CA VAL A 283 -5.42 8.95 8.83
C VAL A 283 -6.39 9.65 7.88
N LYS A 284 -6.74 9.02 6.75
CA LYS A 284 -7.77 9.56 5.85
C LYS A 284 -9.17 9.55 6.47
N ALA A 285 -9.42 8.67 7.43
CA ALA A 285 -10.66 8.64 8.21
C ALA A 285 -10.62 9.55 9.46
N GLY A 286 -9.55 10.33 9.64
CA GLY A 286 -9.38 11.24 10.78
C GLY A 286 -8.85 10.56 12.06
N PHE A 287 -8.26 9.37 11.95
CA PHE A 287 -7.68 8.64 13.07
C PHE A 287 -6.16 8.54 12.95
N ASP A 288 -5.44 8.61 14.07
CA ASP A 288 -3.97 8.56 14.06
C ASP A 288 -3.41 7.17 13.72
N GLU A 289 -4.21 6.12 13.90
CA GLU A 289 -3.75 4.73 13.81
C GLU A 289 -4.88 3.77 13.44
N THR A 290 -4.53 2.65 12.79
CA THR A 290 -5.42 1.54 12.47
C THR A 290 -5.25 0.41 13.47
N ILE A 291 -6.35 -0.06 14.08
CA ILE A 291 -6.39 -1.38 14.74
C ILE A 291 -6.62 -2.46 13.67
N MET A 292 -5.67 -3.35 13.54
CA MET A 292 -5.71 -4.46 12.59
C MET A 292 -6.29 -5.72 13.25
N LEU A 293 -6.98 -6.51 12.44
CA LEU A 293 -7.58 -7.77 12.85
C LEU A 293 -6.86 -8.95 12.20
N ASP A 294 -6.89 -10.10 12.85
CA ASP A 294 -6.48 -11.39 12.28
C ASP A 294 -7.53 -11.91 11.27
N PRO A 295 -7.24 -12.99 10.52
CA PRO A 295 -8.17 -13.53 9.51
C PRO A 295 -9.53 -13.97 10.05
N GLU A 296 -9.66 -14.22 11.35
CA GLU A 296 -10.94 -14.55 12.00
C GLU A 296 -11.65 -13.33 12.61
N GLY A 297 -11.06 -12.13 12.50
CA GLY A 297 -11.66 -10.87 12.94
C GLY A 297 -11.37 -10.50 14.39
N CYS A 298 -10.42 -11.14 15.06
CA CYS A 298 -9.96 -10.73 16.39
C CYS A 298 -8.86 -9.66 16.29
N VAL A 299 -8.69 -8.84 17.33
CA VAL A 299 -7.65 -7.81 17.41
C VAL A 299 -6.27 -8.47 17.37
N ALA A 300 -5.46 -8.02 16.43
CA ALA A 300 -4.08 -8.45 16.23
C ALA A 300 -3.11 -7.41 16.81
N GLU A 301 -2.98 -6.27 16.16
CA GLU A 301 -2.04 -5.21 16.52
C GLU A 301 -2.45 -3.90 15.81
N ALA A 302 -1.78 -2.79 16.11
CA ALA A 302 -1.85 -1.55 15.34
C ALA A 302 -0.81 -1.55 14.20
N SER A 303 -0.86 -0.60 13.25
CA SER A 303 -0.06 -0.67 12.02
C SER A 303 1.44 -0.95 12.24
N ALA A 304 2.01 -0.43 13.33
CA ALA A 304 3.39 -0.66 13.72
C ALA A 304 3.59 -0.84 15.25
N ALA A 305 2.54 -1.23 15.98
CA ALA A 305 2.57 -1.30 17.43
C ALA A 305 1.67 -2.41 17.98
N ASN A 306 2.02 -3.00 19.12
CA ASN A 306 1.15 -3.93 19.82
C ASN A 306 0.01 -3.20 20.55
N VAL A 307 -1.11 -3.88 20.75
CA VAL A 307 -2.30 -3.32 21.42
C VAL A 307 -2.44 -3.92 22.82
N PHE A 308 -2.80 -3.07 23.78
CA PHE A 308 -3.18 -3.45 25.13
C PHE A 308 -4.51 -2.80 25.50
N LEU A 309 -5.30 -3.50 26.31
CA LEU A 309 -6.50 -2.96 26.93
C LEU A 309 -6.60 -3.36 28.40
N VAL A 310 -7.15 -2.48 29.21
CA VAL A 310 -7.44 -2.71 30.62
C VAL A 310 -8.94 -2.92 30.76
N ARG A 311 -9.31 -4.01 31.43
CA ARG A 311 -10.70 -4.36 31.69
C ARG A 311 -10.82 -4.91 33.11
N ASP A 312 -11.63 -4.25 33.94
CA ASP A 312 -11.91 -4.66 35.31
C ASP A 312 -10.63 -4.89 36.15
N GLY A 313 -9.60 -4.06 35.92
CA GLY A 313 -8.30 -4.10 36.61
C GLY A 313 -7.28 -5.08 36.03
N VAL A 314 -7.63 -5.85 35.00
CA VAL A 314 -6.74 -6.82 34.32
C VAL A 314 -6.23 -6.22 33.01
N LEU A 315 -4.94 -6.39 32.73
CA LEU A 315 -4.32 -5.98 31.49
C LEU A 315 -4.38 -7.13 30.47
N HIS A 316 -4.96 -6.89 29.31
CA HIS A 316 -5.07 -7.85 28.22
C HIS A 316 -4.28 -7.39 27.01
N THR A 317 -3.68 -8.33 26.29
CA THR A 317 -3.04 -8.09 24.99
C THR A 317 -3.25 -9.32 24.09
N PRO A 318 -3.28 -9.15 22.75
CA PRO A 318 -3.38 -10.25 21.82
C PRO A 318 -2.28 -11.31 22.05
N GLU A 319 -2.63 -12.56 21.80
CA GLU A 319 -1.69 -13.69 21.82
C GLU A 319 -0.73 -13.65 20.61
N VAL A 320 0.46 -14.23 20.74
CA VAL A 320 1.53 -14.14 19.71
C VAL A 320 1.22 -14.88 18.41
N THR A 321 0.14 -15.66 18.38
CA THR A 321 -0.44 -16.24 17.17
C THR A 321 -1.16 -15.19 16.32
N SER A 322 -1.63 -14.09 16.93
CA SER A 322 -2.32 -13.00 16.24
C SER A 322 -1.49 -11.71 16.13
N CYS A 323 -0.41 -11.54 16.91
CA CYS A 323 0.43 -10.33 16.88
C CYS A 323 1.93 -10.60 16.89
N LEU A 324 2.74 -9.60 16.53
CA LEU A 324 4.19 -9.65 16.73
C LEU A 324 4.54 -9.73 18.23
N GLN A 325 5.61 -10.45 18.58
CA GLN A 325 6.03 -10.59 19.99
C GLN A 325 6.44 -9.26 20.63
N GLY A 326 7.20 -8.42 19.91
CA GLY A 326 7.62 -7.07 20.31
C GLY A 326 8.51 -6.99 21.57
N ILE A 327 9.71 -6.41 21.47
CA ILE A 327 10.59 -6.19 22.64
C ILE A 327 9.94 -5.21 23.62
N THR A 328 9.33 -4.13 23.13
CA THR A 328 8.60 -3.16 23.96
C THR A 328 7.39 -3.81 24.63
N ARG A 329 6.66 -4.68 23.91
CA ARG A 329 5.54 -5.44 24.47
C ARG A 329 5.99 -6.34 25.62
N ASP A 330 7.06 -7.13 25.45
CA ASP A 330 7.60 -7.99 26.52
C ASP A 330 8.03 -7.15 27.75
N SER A 331 8.69 -6.02 27.50
CA SER A 331 9.10 -5.07 28.53
C SER A 331 7.90 -4.53 29.33
N VAL A 332 6.82 -4.16 28.64
CA VAL A 332 5.58 -3.66 29.24
C VAL A 332 4.86 -4.74 30.04
N ILE A 333 4.79 -5.98 29.52
CA ILE A 333 4.20 -7.12 30.23
C ILE A 333 4.92 -7.36 31.56
N ARG A 334 6.26 -7.35 31.55
CA ARG A 334 7.07 -7.51 32.76
C ARG A 334 6.92 -6.34 33.72
N LEU A 335 6.95 -5.10 33.24
CA LEU A 335 6.69 -3.92 34.09
C LEU A 335 5.30 -3.94 34.72
N ALA A 336 4.28 -4.37 33.98
CA ALA A 336 2.92 -4.50 34.50
C ALA A 336 2.84 -5.55 35.61
N ARG A 337 3.42 -6.75 35.39
CA ARG A 337 3.42 -7.84 36.38
C ARG A 337 4.28 -7.53 37.60
N GLU A 338 5.54 -7.19 37.39
CA GLU A 338 6.55 -7.08 38.45
C GLU A 338 6.59 -5.68 39.07
N GLY A 339 6.37 -4.63 38.28
CA GLY A 339 6.43 -3.23 38.74
C GLY A 339 5.10 -2.70 39.28
N LEU A 340 3.96 -3.10 38.69
CA LEU A 340 2.63 -2.62 39.11
C LEU A 340 1.77 -3.69 39.82
N GLY A 341 2.20 -4.95 39.82
CA GLY A 341 1.44 -6.05 40.42
C GLY A 341 0.14 -6.38 39.67
N LEU A 342 0.08 -6.07 38.37
CA LEU A 342 -1.11 -6.30 37.55
C LEU A 342 -1.15 -7.74 37.02
N GLU A 343 -2.35 -8.31 36.96
CA GLU A 343 -2.59 -9.50 36.16
C GLU A 343 -2.49 -9.14 34.67
N VAL A 344 -1.71 -9.91 33.92
CA VAL A 344 -1.54 -9.74 32.47
C VAL A 344 -1.91 -11.02 31.74
N VAL A 345 -2.95 -10.95 30.91
CA VAL A 345 -3.52 -12.08 30.18
C VAL A 345 -3.31 -11.90 28.69
N GLU A 346 -2.53 -12.80 28.09
CA GLU A 346 -2.36 -12.90 26.64
C GLU A 346 -3.46 -13.83 26.09
N ARG A 347 -4.32 -13.29 25.23
CA ARG A 347 -5.47 -14.04 24.68
C ARG A 347 -5.99 -13.42 23.40
N ARG A 348 -6.85 -14.14 22.67
CA ARG A 348 -7.68 -13.52 21.64
C ARG A 348 -8.61 -12.46 22.24
N ILE A 349 -8.71 -11.34 21.54
CA ILE A 349 -9.52 -10.17 21.92
C ILE A 349 -10.44 -9.85 20.76
N THR A 350 -11.74 -9.71 20.99
CA THR A 350 -12.67 -9.28 19.95
C THR A 350 -12.71 -7.75 19.84
N ARG A 351 -13.08 -7.23 18.66
CA ARG A 351 -13.11 -5.78 18.41
C ARG A 351 -14.02 -5.03 19.39
N ASP A 352 -15.14 -5.64 19.79
CA ASP A 352 -16.09 -5.04 20.73
C ASP A 352 -15.51 -4.87 22.14
N GLU A 353 -14.54 -5.69 22.55
CA GLU A 353 -13.88 -5.53 23.85
C GLU A 353 -13.07 -4.24 23.94
N LEU A 354 -12.44 -3.81 22.84
CA LEU A 354 -11.75 -2.52 22.78
C LEU A 354 -12.72 -1.35 22.96
N TYR A 355 -13.94 -1.45 22.42
CA TYR A 355 -14.96 -0.39 22.56
C TYR A 355 -15.43 -0.18 23.99
N ILE A 356 -15.32 -1.22 24.82
CA ILE A 356 -15.79 -1.20 26.21
C ILE A 356 -14.64 -1.26 27.21
N ALA A 357 -13.39 -1.13 26.75
CA ALA A 357 -12.22 -1.11 27.62
C ALA A 357 -12.25 0.09 28.56
N ASP A 358 -11.73 -0.11 29.78
CA ASP A 358 -11.59 0.94 30.77
C ASP A 358 -10.41 1.86 30.42
N GLU A 359 -9.34 1.28 29.87
CA GLU A 359 -8.23 1.98 29.23
C GLU A 359 -7.72 1.14 28.05
N ALA A 360 -7.07 1.75 27.07
CA ALA A 360 -6.31 1.03 26.06
C ALA A 360 -5.08 1.85 25.66
N PHE A 361 -4.04 1.17 25.19
CA PHE A 361 -2.82 1.81 24.72
C PHE A 361 -2.08 0.92 23.73
N LEU A 362 -1.19 1.55 22.97
CA LEU A 362 -0.31 0.94 22.00
C LEU A 362 1.10 0.90 22.54
N THR A 363 1.88 -0.10 22.11
CA THR A 363 3.31 -0.16 22.45
C THR A 363 4.16 -0.47 21.23
N GLY A 364 5.25 0.27 21.02
CA GLY A 364 6.16 0.04 19.91
C GLY A 364 7.50 0.74 20.13
N THR A 365 8.49 0.47 19.28
CA THR A 365 9.82 1.10 19.41
C THR A 365 9.75 2.62 19.23
N ALA A 366 8.97 3.10 18.27
CA ALA A 366 8.78 4.53 18.03
C ALA A 366 7.68 5.14 18.90
N ALA A 367 6.59 4.39 19.13
CA ALA A 367 5.45 4.87 19.91
C ALA A 367 5.67 4.83 21.44
N GLU A 368 6.70 4.10 21.90
CA GLU A 368 6.91 3.71 23.29
C GLU A 368 5.65 3.09 23.91
N ILE A 369 4.93 3.85 24.72
CA ILE A 369 3.60 3.53 25.23
C ILE A 369 2.71 4.72 24.89
N LEU A 370 1.75 4.53 23.98
CA LEU A 370 0.87 5.59 23.48
C LEU A 370 -0.60 5.32 23.85
N PRO A 371 -1.29 6.21 24.58
CA PRO A 371 -2.68 5.98 24.98
C PRO A 371 -3.64 5.93 23.80
N LEU A 372 -4.52 4.94 23.76
CA LEU A 372 -5.62 4.85 22.79
C LEU A 372 -6.89 5.44 23.42
N ARG A 373 -7.34 6.57 22.88
CA ARG A 373 -8.44 7.38 23.46
C ARG A 373 -9.77 7.16 22.75
N GLU A 374 -9.71 6.80 21.49
CA GLU A 374 -10.88 6.64 20.63
C GLU A 374 -10.64 5.48 19.66
N LEU A 375 -11.70 4.75 19.34
CA LEU A 375 -11.70 3.73 18.30
C LEU A 375 -13.04 3.78 17.55
N ASP A 376 -13.00 3.98 16.23
CA ASP A 376 -14.19 4.04 15.35
C ASP A 376 -15.27 5.04 15.83
N GLY A 377 -14.86 6.24 16.28
CA GLY A 377 -15.80 7.24 16.79
C GLY A 377 -16.20 7.05 18.27
N ARG A 378 -15.66 6.02 18.95
CA ARG A 378 -16.06 5.64 20.31
C ARG A 378 -14.97 5.95 21.31
N HIS A 379 -15.33 6.73 22.34
CA HIS A 379 -14.45 7.08 23.44
C HIS A 379 -14.14 5.86 24.33
N ILE A 380 -12.86 5.49 24.41
CA ILE A 380 -12.35 4.44 25.29
C ILE A 380 -12.24 4.98 26.73
N GLY A 381 -12.71 4.21 27.71
CA GLY A 381 -12.77 4.63 29.11
C GLY A 381 -14.00 5.47 29.47
N ALA A 382 -14.92 5.71 28.53
CA ALA A 382 -16.17 6.41 28.80
C ALA A 382 -16.97 5.79 29.95
N ARG A 383 -16.94 4.45 30.08
CA ARG A 383 -17.63 3.70 31.14
C ARG A 383 -17.17 4.06 32.55
N ILE A 384 -15.91 4.40 32.72
CA ILE A 384 -15.31 4.75 34.01
C ILE A 384 -15.21 6.27 34.22
N GLY A 385 -15.84 7.06 33.36
CA GLY A 385 -15.75 8.53 33.41
C GLY A 385 -14.37 9.05 33.02
N GLY A 386 -13.68 8.36 32.08
CA GLY A 386 -12.39 8.79 31.56
C GLY A 386 -12.42 10.21 30.96
N PRO A 387 -11.28 10.91 30.89
CA PRO A 387 -11.21 12.27 30.34
C PRO A 387 -11.60 12.26 28.85
N ALA A 388 -12.24 13.32 28.36
CA ALA A 388 -12.71 13.41 26.97
C ALA A 388 -11.60 13.15 25.93
N VAL A 389 -12.00 12.75 24.72
CA VAL A 389 -11.10 12.62 23.56
C VAL A 389 -10.37 13.96 23.35
N GLY A 390 -9.04 13.91 23.26
CA GLY A 390 -8.16 15.09 23.17
C GLY A 390 -7.64 15.63 24.50
N ALA A 391 -8.22 15.25 25.64
CA ALA A 391 -7.67 15.57 26.96
C ALA A 391 -6.60 14.52 27.37
N PRO A 392 -5.58 14.91 28.16
CA PRO A 392 -4.59 13.98 28.72
C PRO A 392 -5.27 12.85 29.50
N ILE A 393 -4.67 11.65 29.48
CA ILE A 393 -5.10 10.55 30.35
C ILE A 393 -4.92 10.92 31.83
N ALA A 394 -5.72 10.30 32.71
CA ALA A 394 -5.59 10.54 34.14
C ALA A 394 -4.24 10.03 34.66
N ASP A 395 -3.56 10.82 35.50
CA ASP A 395 -2.24 10.46 36.03
C ASP A 395 -2.22 9.13 36.79
N GLY A 396 -3.35 8.76 37.42
CA GLY A 396 -3.51 7.50 38.16
C GLY A 396 -3.84 6.29 37.29
N SER A 397 -4.10 6.47 36.00
CA SER A 397 -4.43 5.39 35.06
C SER A 397 -3.31 4.36 34.95
N VAL A 398 -3.65 3.12 34.61
CA VAL A 398 -2.67 2.06 34.36
C VAL A 398 -1.71 2.48 33.25
N THR A 399 -2.25 3.08 32.19
CA THR A 399 -1.48 3.59 31.04
C THR A 399 -0.45 4.63 31.47
N ALA A 400 -0.85 5.66 32.24
CA ALA A 400 0.07 6.71 32.70
C ALA A 400 1.14 6.17 33.66
N ARG A 401 0.78 5.20 34.52
CA ARG A 401 1.73 4.55 35.42
C ARG A 401 2.78 3.75 34.65
N LEU A 402 2.36 2.99 33.64
CA LEU A 402 3.28 2.23 32.77
C LEU A 402 4.18 3.17 31.96
N GLN A 403 3.63 4.25 31.39
CA GLN A 403 4.42 5.28 30.69
C GLN A 403 5.54 5.83 31.57
N ARG A 404 5.24 6.21 32.82
CA ARG A 404 6.25 6.73 33.75
C ARG A 404 7.31 5.70 34.11
N LEU A 405 6.93 4.46 34.40
CA LEU A 405 7.89 3.40 34.72
C LEU A 405 8.80 3.08 33.52
N TYR A 406 8.20 2.92 32.34
CA TYR A 406 8.95 2.64 31.12
C TYR A 406 9.91 3.78 30.78
N GLY A 407 9.43 5.02 30.81
CA GLY A 407 10.24 6.21 30.54
C GLY A 407 11.41 6.41 31.50
N ARG A 408 11.23 6.10 32.79
CA ARG A 408 12.31 6.10 33.80
C ARG A 408 13.31 4.97 33.54
N LEU A 409 12.82 3.77 33.25
CA LEU A 409 13.66 2.60 32.98
C LEU A 409 14.58 2.84 31.79
N VAL A 410 14.05 3.29 30.65
CA VAL A 410 14.86 3.50 29.43
C VAL A 410 15.88 4.64 29.57
N ARG A 411 15.70 5.55 30.55
CA ARG A 411 16.66 6.61 30.91
C ARG A 411 17.68 6.19 31.98
N GLY A 412 17.54 5.00 32.56
CA GLY A 412 18.39 4.52 33.63
C GLY A 412 18.08 5.09 35.02
N GLU A 413 16.88 5.63 35.22
CA GLU A 413 16.43 6.20 36.50
C GLU A 413 15.90 5.09 37.44
N LEU A 414 16.81 4.21 37.86
CA LEU A 414 16.54 3.01 38.66
C LEU A 414 16.39 3.32 40.16
N GLU A 415 15.26 3.86 40.58
CA GLU A 415 14.93 3.91 42.02
C GLU A 415 14.50 2.53 42.55
N ALA A 416 14.12 2.45 43.83
CA ALA A 416 13.82 1.18 44.51
C ALA A 416 12.73 0.35 43.81
N ASP A 417 11.77 1.00 43.14
CA ASP A 417 10.68 0.36 42.40
C ASP A 417 11.11 -0.24 41.05
N LEU A 418 12.27 0.19 40.51
CA LEU A 418 12.81 -0.31 39.24
C LEU A 418 14.13 -1.08 39.39
N ALA A 419 14.68 -1.19 40.61
CA ALA A 419 15.98 -1.82 40.86
C ALA A 419 16.10 -3.24 40.29
N ALA A 420 15.00 -4.02 40.28
CA ALA A 420 14.97 -5.38 39.72
C ALA A 420 15.23 -5.42 38.19
N PHE A 421 14.98 -4.32 37.48
CA PHE A 421 15.14 -4.23 36.02
C PHE A 421 16.51 -3.70 35.61
N GLY A 422 17.43 -3.44 36.55
CA GLY A 422 18.74 -2.88 36.24
C GLY A 422 19.56 -3.71 35.24
N ALA A 423 19.35 -5.03 35.21
CA ALA A 423 19.98 -5.94 34.26
C ALA A 423 19.53 -5.75 32.80
N TRP A 424 18.46 -5.00 32.55
CA TRP A 424 17.98 -4.71 31.18
C TRP A 424 18.78 -3.59 30.52
N LEU A 425 19.51 -2.80 31.31
CA LEU A 425 20.27 -1.68 30.83
C LEU A 425 21.71 -2.12 30.54
N THR A 426 22.22 -1.64 29.42
CA THR A 426 23.65 -1.79 29.13
C THR A 426 24.39 -0.75 29.98
N PRO A 427 25.34 -1.15 30.84
CA PRO A 427 26.17 -0.19 31.57
C PRO A 427 26.93 0.67 30.56
N VAL A 428 26.81 1.99 30.70
CA VAL A 428 27.50 2.98 29.85
C VAL A 428 28.77 3.44 30.53
#